data_AF-A0A0L9YCE7-F1
#
_entry.id   AF-A0A0L9YCE7-F1
#
_cell.length_a   1.000
_cell.length_b   1.000
_cell.length_c   1.000
_cell.angle_alpha   90.00
_cell.angle_beta   90.00
_cell.angle_gamma   90.00
#
_symmetry.space_group_name_H-M   'P 1'
#
loop_
_entity.id
_entity.type
_entity.pdbx_description
1 polymer ?
#
loop_
_entity_poly.entity_id
_entity_poly.type
_entity_poly.pdbx_seq_one_letter_code
_entity_poly.pdbx_strand_id
1 'polypeptide(L)'
;MTLSAAAGELGSMAVGVGAFYNAVKNGSSSNSSFNDFNAENATNKQKGNYGEYKSEDNLINNEAIKKEGYDLESVGRDAPATPNDKIVNGINRFPKDNQSIICSTYQTSAMYEMEKILAMYSAGMPVEPLNKEFEYTIVCMENYGEHRIGYLYLLWMISLGILLETDKKNIKRLSKLVEKENIKDLVIDYLLYV
;
A
#
# COMPACT_ATOMS: atom_id res chain seq x y z
N MET A 1 2.05 -33.30 -47.05
CA MET A 1 2.49 -33.66 -45.68
C MET A 1 3.08 -32.40 -45.07
N THR A 2 2.24 -31.59 -44.43
CA THR A 2 2.60 -30.30 -43.84
C THR A 2 3.04 -30.53 -42.40
N LEU A 3 4.31 -30.24 -42.09
CA LEU A 3 4.81 -30.16 -40.73
C LEU A 3 4.55 -28.73 -40.22
N SER A 4 3.58 -28.58 -39.30
CA SER A 4 3.37 -27.32 -38.57
C SER A 4 4.44 -27.18 -37.49
N ALA A 5 5.10 -26.02 -37.48
CA ALA A 5 6.03 -25.62 -36.44
C ALA A 5 5.33 -25.51 -35.08
N ALA A 6 5.91 -26.12 -34.05
CA ALA A 6 5.58 -25.87 -32.66
C ALA A 6 6.06 -24.46 -32.29
N ALA A 7 5.12 -23.51 -32.20
CA ALA A 7 5.35 -22.22 -31.57
C ALA A 7 5.20 -22.42 -30.05
N GLY A 8 6.31 -22.31 -29.34
CA GLY A 8 6.34 -22.24 -27.88
C GLY A 8 5.63 -20.97 -27.40
N GLU A 9 4.79 -21.13 -26.38
CA GLU A 9 4.02 -20.09 -25.74
C GLU A 9 4.95 -19.06 -25.06
N LEU A 10 4.99 -17.84 -25.61
CA LEU A 10 5.35 -16.62 -24.91
C LEU A 10 4.05 -15.87 -24.60
N GLY A 11 3.51 -16.10 -23.40
CA GLY A 11 2.28 -15.48 -22.91
C GLY A 11 2.52 -14.69 -21.61
N SER A 12 2.93 -13.43 -21.80
CA SER A 12 2.98 -12.31 -20.84
C SER A 12 2.33 -12.48 -19.45
N MET A 13 3.16 -12.43 -18.40
CA MET A 13 2.75 -12.00 -17.06
C MET A 13 2.51 -10.49 -17.04
N ALA A 14 1.33 -10.05 -17.50
CA ALA A 14 0.81 -8.72 -17.25
C ALA A 14 -0.18 -8.78 -16.07
N VAL A 15 0.33 -9.09 -14.87
CA VAL A 15 -0.44 -8.95 -13.63
C VAL A 15 -0.20 -7.54 -13.12
N GLY A 16 -1.24 -6.70 -13.07
CA GLY A 16 -1.12 -5.47 -12.27
C GLY A 16 -2.14 -4.37 -12.51
N VAL A 17 -2.78 -4.25 -13.68
CA VAL A 17 -3.65 -3.09 -13.94
C VAL A 17 -5.02 -3.47 -14.53
N GLY A 18 -5.09 -4.52 -15.37
CA GLY A 18 -6.36 -4.99 -15.94
C GLY A 18 -7.32 -5.65 -14.92
N ALA A 19 -6.77 -6.26 -13.86
CA ALA A 19 -7.57 -6.92 -12.83
C ALA A 19 -8.38 -5.95 -11.96
N PHE A 20 -7.94 -4.69 -11.85
CA PHE A 20 -8.66 -3.66 -11.08
C PHE A 20 -9.87 -3.12 -11.85
N TYR A 21 -9.81 -3.08 -13.19
CA TYR A 21 -10.88 -2.52 -14.01
C TYR A 21 -12.04 -3.51 -14.26
N ASN A 22 -11.76 -4.82 -14.27
CA ASN A 22 -12.79 -5.86 -14.45
C ASN A 22 -13.50 -6.30 -13.17
N ALA A 23 -12.95 -6.00 -11.98
CA ALA A 23 -13.63 -6.25 -10.70
C ALA A 23 -14.84 -5.31 -10.48
N VAL A 24 -14.97 -4.24 -11.26
CA VAL A 24 -16.04 -3.23 -11.13
C VAL A 24 -17.36 -3.67 -11.80
N LYS A 25 -17.38 -4.72 -12.63
CA LYS A 25 -18.58 -5.06 -13.43
C LYS A 25 -19.35 -6.32 -13.06
N ASN A 26 -18.85 -7.21 -12.20
CA ASN A 26 -19.57 -8.44 -11.83
C ASN A 26 -19.58 -8.64 -10.30
N GLY A 27 -20.62 -8.11 -9.66
CA GLY A 27 -20.84 -8.28 -8.22
C GLY A 27 -21.87 -7.35 -7.62
N SER A 28 -22.95 -7.03 -8.35
CA SER A 28 -24.11 -6.34 -7.76
C SER A 28 -24.97 -7.35 -6.98
N SER A 29 -24.46 -7.84 -5.84
CA SER A 29 -25.35 -8.32 -4.77
C SER A 29 -25.70 -7.09 -3.95
N SER A 30 -26.95 -6.65 -4.06
CA SER A 30 -27.52 -5.58 -3.26
C SER A 30 -27.68 -6.04 -1.81
N ASN A 31 -26.59 -6.28 -1.09
CA ASN A 31 -26.65 -6.47 0.35
C ASN A 31 -26.91 -5.11 0.99
N SER A 32 -28.19 -4.77 1.14
CA SER A 32 -28.67 -3.57 1.82
C SER A 32 -28.63 -3.71 3.35
N SER A 33 -28.37 -4.92 3.88
CA SER A 33 -28.36 -5.23 5.31
C SER A 33 -27.21 -6.19 5.68
N PHE A 34 -26.77 -6.13 6.94
CA PHE A 34 -25.81 -7.08 7.51
C PHE A 34 -26.40 -8.45 7.83
N ASN A 35 -27.72 -8.60 7.83
CA ASN A 35 -28.37 -9.90 8.05
C ASN A 35 -28.04 -10.92 6.96
N ASP A 36 -27.82 -10.44 5.73
CA ASP A 36 -27.50 -11.27 4.57
C ASP A 36 -25.99 -11.29 4.27
N PHE A 37 -25.15 -10.94 5.25
CA PHE A 37 -23.71 -10.86 5.07
C PHE A 37 -23.09 -12.25 4.81
N ASN A 38 -22.41 -12.40 3.68
CA ASN A 38 -21.67 -13.62 3.32
C ASN A 38 -20.16 -13.36 3.36
N ALA A 39 -19.48 -13.90 4.36
CA ALA A 39 -18.04 -13.72 4.56
C ALA A 39 -17.16 -14.34 3.46
N GLU A 40 -17.62 -15.38 2.77
CA GLU A 40 -16.85 -16.05 1.72
C GLU A 40 -16.72 -15.15 0.48
N ASN A 41 -17.81 -14.46 0.13
CA ASN A 41 -17.91 -13.65 -1.08
C ASN A 41 -17.74 -12.15 -0.82
N ALA A 42 -17.66 -11.71 0.45
CA ALA A 42 -17.53 -10.31 0.81
C ALA A 42 -16.14 -9.73 0.49
N THR A 43 -16.14 -8.49 0.00
CA THR A 43 -14.93 -7.67 -0.16
C THR A 43 -14.29 -7.34 1.20
N ASN A 44 -13.01 -6.96 1.21
CA ASN A 44 -12.33 -6.49 2.43
C ASN A 44 -13.06 -5.33 3.12
N LYS A 45 -13.66 -4.44 2.32
CA LYS A 45 -14.49 -3.34 2.82
C LYS A 45 -15.73 -3.85 3.56
N GLN A 46 -16.50 -4.73 2.94
CA GLN A 46 -17.72 -5.28 3.54
C GLN A 46 -17.41 -6.07 4.82
N LYS A 47 -16.29 -6.82 4.83
CA LYS A 47 -15.78 -7.52 6.03
C LYS A 47 -15.41 -6.55 7.15
N GLY A 48 -14.72 -5.46 6.83
CA GLY A 48 -14.40 -4.41 7.80
C GLY A 48 -15.66 -3.80 8.42
N ASN A 49 -16.62 -3.40 7.58
CA ASN A 49 -17.88 -2.83 8.03
C ASN A 49 -18.70 -3.80 8.90
N TYR A 50 -18.75 -5.08 8.53
CA TYR A 50 -19.46 -6.10 9.32
C TYR A 50 -18.83 -6.31 10.70
N GLY A 51 -17.48 -6.33 10.77
CA GLY A 51 -16.76 -6.45 12.04
C GLY A 51 -17.04 -5.27 12.97
N GLU A 52 -17.12 -4.06 12.43
CA GLU A 52 -17.45 -2.86 13.21
C GLU A 52 -18.88 -2.88 13.74
N TYR A 53 -19.87 -3.15 12.87
CA TYR A 53 -21.27 -3.32 13.26
C TYR A 53 -21.43 -4.37 14.37
N LYS A 54 -20.80 -5.54 14.22
CA LYS A 54 -20.87 -6.60 15.23
C LYS A 54 -20.17 -6.24 16.53
N SER A 55 -19.08 -5.47 16.48
CA SER A 55 -18.43 -4.98 17.69
C SER A 55 -19.35 -4.04 18.47
N GLU A 56 -20.03 -3.10 17.80
CA GLU A 56 -20.97 -2.18 18.45
C GLU A 56 -22.17 -2.92 19.04
N ASP A 57 -22.81 -3.79 18.26
CA ASP A 57 -23.93 -4.63 18.70
C ASP A 57 -23.56 -5.45 19.94
N ASN A 58 -22.37 -6.05 19.95
CA ASN A 58 -21.85 -6.82 21.09
C ASN A 58 -21.48 -5.98 22.31
N LEU A 59 -21.33 -4.66 22.20
CA LEU A 59 -21.09 -3.78 23.36
C LEU A 59 -22.42 -3.28 23.93
N ILE A 60 -23.34 -2.86 23.06
CA ILE A 60 -24.61 -2.24 23.45
C ILE A 60 -25.65 -3.28 23.85
N ASN A 61 -25.68 -4.45 23.20
CA ASN A 61 -26.75 -5.45 23.36
C ASN A 61 -26.33 -6.70 24.13
N ASN A 62 -25.16 -6.69 24.78
CA ASN A 62 -24.68 -7.84 25.54
C ASN A 62 -25.49 -8.08 26.81
N GLU A 63 -26.19 -9.21 26.87
CA GLU A 63 -27.03 -9.57 28.01
C GLU A 63 -26.24 -9.72 29.32
N ALA A 64 -25.01 -10.23 29.26
CA ALA A 64 -24.19 -10.41 30.45
C ALA A 64 -23.77 -9.06 31.06
N ILE A 65 -23.39 -8.10 30.22
CA ILE A 65 -22.99 -6.74 30.67
C ILE A 65 -24.20 -6.02 31.28
N LYS A 66 -25.37 -6.10 30.64
CA LYS A 66 -26.62 -5.51 31.15
C LYS A 66 -27.06 -6.13 32.46
N LYS A 67 -26.91 -7.45 32.61
CA LYS A 67 -27.25 -8.17 33.84
C LYS A 67 -26.38 -7.72 35.03
N GLU A 68 -25.13 -7.37 34.78
CA GLU A 68 -24.22 -6.80 35.78
C GLU A 68 -24.51 -5.31 36.07
N GLY A 69 -25.56 -4.73 35.48
CA GLY A 69 -26.01 -3.37 35.73
C GLY A 69 -25.30 -2.29 34.92
N TYR A 70 -24.50 -2.67 33.91
CA TYR A 70 -23.86 -1.72 33.00
C TYR A 70 -24.71 -1.54 31.75
N ASP A 71 -25.17 -0.31 31.52
CA ASP A 71 -25.80 0.10 30.27
C ASP A 71 -24.81 0.97 29.48
N LEU A 72 -24.29 0.42 28.39
CA LEU A 72 -23.22 1.06 27.61
C LEU A 72 -23.82 1.85 26.44
N GLU A 73 -23.33 3.08 26.28
CA GLU A 73 -23.64 3.90 25.12
C GLU A 73 -22.43 3.97 24.19
N SER A 74 -22.68 4.03 22.87
CA SER A 74 -21.63 4.25 21.89
C SER A 74 -21.05 5.65 22.05
N VAL A 75 -19.72 5.75 22.07
CA VAL A 75 -19.01 7.03 22.10
C VAL A 75 -18.15 7.16 20.84
N GLY A 76 -18.36 8.25 20.10
CA GLY A 76 -17.61 8.54 18.88
C GLY A 76 -18.53 8.60 17.67
N ARG A 77 -18.09 8.01 16.56
CA ARG A 77 -18.90 7.92 15.34
C ARG A 77 -19.77 6.66 15.38
N ASP A 78 -20.94 6.74 14.77
CA ASP A 78 -21.82 5.58 14.60
C ASP A 78 -21.13 4.50 13.76
N ALA A 79 -21.42 3.23 14.07
CA ALA A 79 -20.99 2.13 13.23
C ALA A 79 -21.69 2.20 11.85
N PRO A 80 -21.12 1.59 10.80
CA PRO A 80 -21.81 1.45 9.53
C PRO A 80 -23.16 0.74 9.73
N ALA A 81 -24.18 1.19 9.01
CA ALA A 81 -25.50 0.60 8.96
C ALA A 81 -25.60 -0.50 7.88
N THR A 82 -24.77 -0.44 6.84
CA THR A 82 -24.76 -1.43 5.76
C THR A 82 -23.35 -1.92 5.38
N PRO A 83 -23.21 -3.13 4.79
CA PRO A 83 -21.93 -3.61 4.27
C PRO A 83 -21.28 -2.66 3.25
N ASN A 84 -22.08 -1.84 2.58
CA ASN A 84 -21.63 -0.98 1.48
C ASN A 84 -21.36 0.46 1.91
N ASP A 85 -21.63 0.83 3.16
CA ASP A 85 -21.36 2.15 3.70
C ASP A 85 -19.91 2.55 3.48
N LYS A 86 -19.68 3.85 3.24
CA LYS A 86 -18.32 4.36 3.02
C LYS A 86 -17.49 4.03 4.26
N ILE A 87 -16.32 3.44 4.07
CA ILE A 87 -15.34 3.34 5.16
C ILE A 87 -15.01 4.79 5.52
N VAL A 88 -15.41 5.20 6.72
CA VAL A 88 -14.92 6.43 7.30
C VAL A 88 -13.45 6.18 7.60
N ASN A 89 -12.56 7.07 7.16
CA ASN A 89 -11.14 6.98 7.49
C ASN A 89 -11.01 6.63 8.97
N GLY A 90 -10.12 5.69 9.32
CA GLY A 90 -10.02 5.15 10.68
C GLY A 90 -9.98 6.25 11.76
N ILE A 91 -10.25 5.92 13.02
CA ILE A 91 -10.32 6.92 14.10
C ILE A 91 -9.07 7.79 14.07
N ASN A 92 -9.25 9.11 13.91
CA ASN A 92 -8.15 10.05 13.90
C ASN A 92 -7.70 10.27 15.36
N ARG A 93 -6.70 9.49 15.79
CA ARG A 93 -6.23 9.48 17.19
C ARG A 93 -5.40 10.71 17.56
N PHE A 94 -4.94 11.47 16.57
CA PHE A 94 -4.02 12.58 16.74
C PHE A 94 -4.57 13.86 16.10
N PRO A 95 -4.04 15.05 16.46
CA PRO A 95 -4.44 16.30 15.82
C PRO A 95 -4.16 16.36 14.31
N LYS A 96 -3.10 15.67 13.85
CA LYS A 96 -2.82 15.50 12.41
C LYS A 96 -3.73 14.41 11.84
N ASP A 97 -4.12 14.54 10.58
CA ASP A 97 -4.91 13.51 9.92
C ASP A 97 -4.10 12.23 9.70
N ASN A 98 -4.79 11.09 9.73
CA ASN A 98 -4.17 9.77 9.58
C ASN A 98 -3.34 9.64 8.30
N GLN A 99 -3.75 10.25 7.18
CA GLN A 99 -3.02 10.14 5.92
C GLN A 99 -1.66 10.86 6.02
N SER A 100 -1.64 12.07 6.57
CA SER A 100 -0.40 12.81 6.82
C SER A 100 0.55 12.04 7.74
N ILE A 101 0.02 11.40 8.79
CA ILE A 101 0.83 10.58 9.71
C ILE A 101 1.42 9.36 9.00
N ILE A 102 0.63 8.66 8.18
CA ILE A 102 1.09 7.50 7.41
C ILE A 102 2.21 7.92 6.46
N CYS A 103 2.01 8.99 5.69
CA CYS A 103 3.04 9.50 4.77
C CYS A 103 4.32 9.94 5.51
N SER A 104 4.19 10.63 6.65
CA SER A 104 5.33 11.01 7.48
C SER A 104 6.09 9.81 8.04
N THR A 105 5.36 8.74 8.37
CA THR A 105 5.96 7.49 8.85
C THR A 105 6.78 6.84 7.77
N TYR A 106 6.26 6.71 6.54
CA TYR A 106 7.03 6.21 5.40
C TYR A 106 8.28 7.05 5.11
N GLN A 107 8.17 8.39 5.23
CA GLN A 107 9.33 9.27 5.08
C GLN A 107 10.42 9.00 6.12
N THR A 108 10.02 8.83 7.37
CA THR A 108 10.95 8.49 8.45
C THR A 108 11.56 7.11 8.23
N SER A 109 10.78 6.12 7.79
CA SER A 109 11.28 4.78 7.47
C SER A 109 12.32 4.81 6.37
N ALA A 110 12.06 5.47 5.24
CA ALA A 110 13.04 5.57 4.15
C ALA A 110 14.35 6.24 4.61
N MET A 111 14.28 7.24 5.50
CA MET A 111 15.46 7.86 6.11
C MET A 111 16.33 6.84 6.85
N TYR A 112 15.74 6.05 7.75
CA TYR A 112 16.48 5.04 8.49
C TYR A 112 16.98 3.88 7.62
N GLU A 113 16.19 3.46 6.62
CA GLU A 113 16.63 2.40 5.71
C GLU A 113 17.82 2.83 4.85
N MET A 114 17.89 4.11 4.44
CA MET A 114 19.07 4.64 3.76
C MET A 114 20.32 4.61 4.63
N GLU A 115 20.22 5.04 5.90
CA GLU A 115 21.33 4.98 6.85
C GLU A 115 21.77 3.53 7.08
N LYS A 116 20.82 2.60 7.15
CA LYS A 116 21.08 1.18 7.30
C LYS A 116 21.78 0.58 6.09
N ILE A 117 21.36 0.92 4.86
CA ILE A 117 22.07 0.47 3.64
C ILE A 117 23.51 0.99 3.63
N LEU A 118 23.73 2.26 3.98
CA LEU A 118 25.08 2.83 4.09
C LEU A 118 25.94 2.12 5.12
N ALA A 119 25.37 1.79 6.29
CA ALA A 119 26.06 1.04 7.34
C ALA A 119 26.40 -0.38 6.88
N MET A 120 25.47 -1.09 6.23
CA MET A 120 25.68 -2.43 5.71
C MET A 120 26.76 -2.46 4.62
N TYR A 121 26.72 -1.50 3.70
CA TYR A 121 27.74 -1.34 2.66
C TYR A 121 29.12 -1.09 3.28
N SER A 122 29.20 -0.16 4.25
CA SER A 122 30.45 0.18 4.93
C SER A 122 31.02 -0.99 5.74
N ALA A 123 30.16 -1.86 6.25
CA ALA A 123 30.56 -3.09 6.94
C ALA A 123 31.01 -4.21 5.98
N GLY A 124 30.94 -4.01 4.66
CA GLY A 124 31.30 -5.01 3.65
C GLY A 124 30.30 -6.17 3.60
N MET A 125 29.04 -5.93 3.93
CA MET A 125 27.99 -6.96 3.88
C MET A 125 27.72 -7.40 2.43
N PRO A 126 27.26 -8.64 2.21
CA PRO A 126 26.83 -9.09 0.89
C PRO A 126 25.73 -8.21 0.29
N VAL A 127 25.67 -8.13 -1.04
CA VAL A 127 24.77 -7.23 -1.77
C VAL A 127 23.29 -7.64 -1.61
N GLU A 128 22.99 -8.93 -1.46
CA GLU A 128 21.61 -9.42 -1.41
C GLU A 128 20.78 -8.81 -0.27
N PRO A 129 21.27 -8.76 0.99
CA PRO A 129 20.63 -7.98 2.06
C PRO A 129 20.42 -6.50 1.72
N LEU A 130 21.39 -5.84 1.08
CA LEU A 130 21.27 -4.41 0.72
C LEU A 130 20.16 -4.20 -0.31
N ASN A 131 20.06 -5.08 -1.30
CA ASN A 131 19.01 -5.00 -2.33
C ASN A 131 17.60 -5.09 -1.73
N LYS A 132 17.42 -5.92 -0.70
CA LYS A 132 16.13 -6.02 0.01
C LYS A 132 15.75 -4.70 0.70
N GLU A 133 16.69 -4.08 1.39
CA GLU A 133 16.45 -2.79 2.06
C GLU A 133 16.26 -1.65 1.05
N PHE A 134 17.01 -1.69 -0.05
CA PHE A 134 16.86 -0.74 -1.16
C PHE A 134 15.45 -0.81 -1.77
N GLU A 135 14.94 -2.01 -2.06
CA GLU A 135 13.59 -2.20 -2.58
C GLU A 135 12.51 -1.68 -1.63
N TYR A 136 12.68 -1.95 -0.33
CA TYR A 136 11.78 -1.45 0.70
C TYR A 136 11.82 0.08 0.82
N THR A 137 13.00 0.68 0.65
CA THR A 137 13.16 2.14 0.62
C THR A 137 12.36 2.75 -0.54
N ILE A 138 12.37 2.14 -1.73
CA ILE A 138 11.53 2.58 -2.86
C ILE A 138 10.04 2.47 -2.51
N VAL A 139 9.61 1.38 -1.87
CA VAL A 139 8.21 1.24 -1.40
C VAL A 139 7.85 2.39 -0.46
N CYS A 140 8.73 2.75 0.47
CA CYS A 140 8.49 3.87 1.37
C CYS A 140 8.33 5.19 0.59
N MET A 141 9.23 5.49 -0.34
CA MET A 141 9.19 6.71 -1.16
C MET A 141 7.92 6.82 -2.03
N GLU A 142 7.43 5.69 -2.57
CA GLU A 142 6.17 5.65 -3.32
C GLU A 142 4.96 6.06 -2.46
N ASN A 143 5.05 5.88 -1.14
CA ASN A 143 3.95 6.13 -0.18
C ASN A 143 4.05 7.48 0.56
N TYR A 144 4.91 8.40 0.10
CA TYR A 144 5.02 9.75 0.68
C TYR A 144 3.76 10.62 0.47
N GLY A 145 2.82 10.19 -0.38
CA GLY A 145 1.65 11.01 -0.74
C GLY A 145 2.09 12.32 -1.36
N GLU A 146 1.64 13.45 -0.80
CA GLU A 146 2.01 14.80 -1.23
C GLU A 146 3.34 15.32 -0.63
N HIS A 147 4.02 14.52 0.21
CA HIS A 147 5.31 14.92 0.76
C HIS A 147 6.39 14.87 -0.33
N ARG A 148 7.23 15.92 -0.36
CA ARG A 148 8.37 15.98 -1.28
C ARG A 148 9.42 14.96 -0.90
N ILE A 149 9.89 14.22 -1.89
CA ILE A 149 11.04 13.32 -1.77
C ILE A 149 12.34 14.14 -1.80
N GLY A 150 12.42 15.11 -2.71
CA GLY A 150 13.57 15.99 -2.87
C GLY A 150 14.66 15.43 -3.79
N TYR A 151 15.33 16.36 -4.49
CA TYR A 151 16.33 16.08 -5.51
C TYR A 151 17.48 15.17 -5.02
N LEU A 152 18.11 15.53 -3.90
CA LEU A 152 19.27 14.80 -3.39
C LEU A 152 18.94 13.35 -3.07
N TYR A 153 17.73 13.11 -2.56
CA TYR A 153 17.29 11.78 -2.17
C TYR A 153 17.05 10.89 -3.39
N LEU A 154 16.44 11.43 -4.44
CA LEU A 154 16.26 10.72 -5.71
C LEU A 154 17.59 10.46 -6.41
N LEU A 155 18.48 11.45 -6.46
CA LEU A 155 19.82 11.29 -7.02
C LEU A 155 20.58 10.16 -6.30
N TRP A 156 20.58 10.18 -4.97
CA TRP A 156 21.21 9.13 -4.16
C TRP A 156 20.61 7.76 -4.43
N MET A 157 19.29 7.63 -4.46
CA MET A 157 18.63 6.35 -4.70
C MET A 157 18.88 5.80 -6.10
N ILE A 158 18.93 6.66 -7.12
CA ILE A 158 19.26 6.23 -8.49
C ILE A 158 20.72 5.76 -8.55
N SER A 159 21.66 6.54 -7.98
CA SER A 159 23.07 6.16 -7.92
C SER A 159 23.28 4.85 -7.16
N LEU A 160 22.57 4.66 -6.05
CA LEU A 160 22.64 3.45 -5.25
C LEU A 160 22.05 2.24 -6.00
N GLY A 161 20.96 2.43 -6.74
CA GLY A 161 20.38 1.37 -7.58
C GLY A 161 21.35 0.88 -8.67
N ILE A 162 22.10 1.80 -9.28
CA ILE A 162 23.16 1.45 -10.24
C ILE A 162 24.32 0.73 -9.54
N LEU A 163 24.78 1.24 -8.40
CA LEU A 163 25.87 0.65 -7.62
C LEU A 163 25.57 -0.78 -7.16
N LEU A 164 24.31 -1.05 -6.77
CA LEU A 164 23.86 -2.35 -6.30
C LEU A 164 23.41 -3.30 -7.44
N GLU A 165 23.50 -2.84 -8.69
CA GLU A 165 23.04 -3.58 -9.88
C GLU A 165 21.61 -4.11 -9.74
N THR A 166 20.71 -3.25 -9.22
CA THR A 166 19.32 -3.62 -8.94
C THR A 166 18.53 -3.95 -10.23
N ASP A 167 17.39 -4.62 -10.08
CA ASP A 167 16.52 -4.93 -11.22
C ASP A 167 16.03 -3.66 -11.94
N LYS A 168 15.98 -3.68 -13.27
CA LYS A 168 15.50 -2.56 -14.10
C LYS A 168 14.10 -2.07 -13.71
N LYS A 169 13.25 -2.93 -13.14
CA LYS A 169 11.94 -2.56 -12.58
C LYS A 169 12.08 -1.53 -11.46
N ASN A 170 13.10 -1.64 -10.61
CA ASN A 170 13.35 -0.68 -9.54
C ASN A 170 13.82 0.67 -10.10
N ILE A 171 14.66 0.67 -11.13
CA ILE A 171 15.04 1.90 -11.85
C ILE A 171 13.82 2.59 -12.47
N LYS A 172 12.91 1.82 -13.09
CA LYS A 172 11.64 2.36 -13.62
C LYS A 172 10.74 2.93 -12.53
N ARG A 173 10.72 2.33 -11.33
CA ARG A 173 9.98 2.88 -10.18
C ARG A 173 10.56 4.22 -9.73
N LEU A 174 11.89 4.33 -9.63
CA LEU A 174 12.57 5.59 -9.31
C LEU A 174 12.33 6.68 -10.37
N SER A 175 12.34 6.33 -11.65
CA SER A 175 12.01 7.25 -12.74
C SER A 175 10.60 7.86 -12.59
N LYS A 176 9.59 7.06 -12.21
CA LYS A 176 8.24 7.60 -11.93
C LYS A 176 8.23 8.57 -10.75
N LEU A 177 9.09 8.38 -9.76
CA LEU A 177 9.21 9.31 -8.63
C LEU A 177 9.88 10.63 -9.05
N VAL A 178 10.85 10.59 -9.97
CA VAL A 178 11.44 11.80 -10.58
C VAL A 178 10.37 12.57 -11.37
N GLU A 179 9.56 11.88 -12.16
CA GLU A 179 8.43 12.47 -12.90
C GLU A 179 7.42 13.11 -11.95
N LYS A 180 7.05 12.41 -10.86
CA LYS A 180 6.15 12.91 -9.82
C LYS A 180 6.65 14.20 -9.18
N GLU A 181 7.95 14.30 -8.90
CA GLU A 181 8.57 15.51 -8.34
C GLU A 181 8.79 16.61 -9.41
N ASN A 182 8.49 16.34 -10.68
CA ASN A 182 8.69 17.24 -11.81
C ASN A 182 10.13 17.79 -11.88
N ILE A 183 11.10 16.92 -11.61
CA ILE A 183 12.53 17.24 -11.66
C ILE A 183 13.01 17.10 -13.11
N LYS A 184 13.63 18.16 -13.63
CA LYS A 184 14.28 18.18 -14.95
C LYS A 184 15.76 18.45 -14.72
N ASP A 185 16.58 17.41 -14.79
CA ASP A 185 18.00 17.49 -14.47
C ASP A 185 18.82 16.53 -15.32
N LEU A 186 19.86 17.06 -15.95
CA LEU A 186 20.67 16.31 -16.92
C LEU A 186 21.45 15.16 -16.29
N VAL A 187 21.84 15.27 -15.01
CA VAL A 187 22.53 14.18 -14.30
C VAL A 187 21.57 13.04 -14.03
N ILE A 188 20.38 13.32 -13.50
CA ILE A 188 19.35 12.30 -13.29
C ILE A 188 18.94 11.65 -14.62
N ASP A 189 18.73 12.45 -15.67
CA ASP A 189 18.38 11.94 -17.00
C ASP A 189 19.46 10.99 -17.54
N TYR A 190 20.73 11.35 -17.37
CA TYR A 190 21.86 10.51 -17.79
C TYR A 190 21.90 9.19 -17.01
N LEU A 191 21.73 9.23 -15.69
CA LEU A 191 21.77 8.02 -14.85
C LEU A 191 20.61 7.07 -15.13
N LEU A 192 19.43 7.58 -15.49
CA LEU A 192 18.27 6.76 -15.84
C LEU A 192 18.32 6.17 -17.25
N TYR A 193 19.25 6.62 -18.10
CA TYR A 193 19.42 6.14 -19.48
C TYR A 193 20.33 4.90 -19.59
N VAL A 194 20.97 4.48 -18.49
CA VAL A 194 21.85 3.29 -18.40
C VAL A 194 21.04 1.99 -18.36
#